data_AF-A0A699QKM6-F1
#
_entry.id   AF-A0A699QKM6-F1
#
_cell.length_a   1.000
_cell.length_b   1.000
_cell.length_c   1.000
_cell.angle_alpha   90.00
_cell.angle_beta   90.00
_cell.angle_gamma   90.00
#
_symmetry.space_group_name_H-M   'P 1'
#
loop_
_entity.id
_entity.type
_entity.pdbx_description
1 polymer ?
#
loop_
_entity_poly.entity_id
_entity_poly.type
_entity_poly.pdbx_seq_one_letter_code
_entity_poly.pdbx_strand_id
1 'polypeptide(L)'
;TIEEEVYVCQPIGFKDTDCPDKVYKVVKALYGLHQAPRAWYETLATYLLENGFQRRKIDQTLFIKRQKGDILLVQVYVDDIIFGSTNKDVGILVLMRQSE
;
A
#
# COMPACT_ATOMS: atom_id res chain seq x y z
N THR A 1 2.55 8.89 -0.41
CA THR A 1 3.79 9.60 0.01
C THR A 1 3.61 10.02 1.46
N ILE A 2 4.66 10.09 2.29
CA ILE A 2 4.51 10.61 3.66
C ILE A 2 4.38 12.13 3.54
N GLU A 3 3.27 12.70 4.05
CA GLU A 3 3.04 14.15 4.04
C GLU A 3 3.85 14.87 5.14
N GLU A 4 4.14 14.17 6.23
CA GLU A 4 4.92 14.68 7.36
C GLU A 4 6.41 14.37 7.23
N GLU A 5 7.25 15.27 7.76
CA GLU A 5 8.69 15.04 7.83
C GLU A 5 9.03 14.10 9.00
N VAL A 6 9.37 12.87 8.67
CA VAL A 6 9.81 11.87 9.64
C VAL A 6 11.33 11.72 9.57
N TYR A 7 11.98 11.80 10.73
CA TYR A 7 13.41 11.57 10.89
C TYR A 7 13.64 10.36 11.78
N VAL A 8 14.64 9.54 11.44
CA VAL A 8 15.04 8.36 12.23
C VAL A 8 16.50 8.45 12.63
N CYS A 9 16.81 7.93 13.82
CA CYS A 9 18.18 7.79 14.27
C CYS A 9 18.98 6.87 13.34
N GLN A 10 20.29 7.08 13.30
CA GLN A 10 21.18 6.26 12.47
C GLN A 10 21.11 4.79 12.92
N PRO A 11 20.79 3.85 12.01
CA PRO A 11 20.72 2.45 12.35
C PRO A 11 22.10 1.91 12.77
N ILE A 12 22.08 0.89 13.61
CA ILE A 12 23.30 0.21 14.06
C ILE A 12 23.99 -0.39 12.83
N GLY A 13 25.25 -0.02 12.59
CA GLY A 13 26.02 -0.43 11.41
C GLY A 13 26.08 0.61 10.27
N PHE A 14 25.28 1.68 10.34
CA PHE A 14 25.29 2.79 9.37
C PHE A 14 25.61 4.14 10.01
N LYS A 15 26.10 4.13 11.26
CA LYS A 15 26.49 5.35 11.96
C LYS A 15 27.70 5.99 11.27
N ASP A 16 27.51 7.24 10.85
CA ASP A 16 28.57 8.13 10.41
C ASP A 16 29.42 8.53 11.62
N THR A 17 30.68 8.08 11.65
CA THR A 17 31.64 8.38 12.72
C THR A 17 32.01 9.86 12.79
N ASP A 18 31.98 10.58 11.66
CA ASP A 18 32.34 11.99 11.60
C ASP A 18 31.14 12.88 11.99
N CYS A 19 29.93 12.34 11.91
CA CYS A 19 28.69 13.06 12.20
C CYS A 19 27.69 12.18 12.99
N PRO A 20 27.99 11.85 14.26
CA PRO A 20 27.20 10.91 15.05
C PRO A 20 25.77 11.41 15.35
N ASP A 21 25.56 12.73 15.40
CA ASP A 21 24.28 13.36 15.74
C ASP A 21 23.34 13.56 14.55
N LYS A 22 23.76 13.17 13.33
CA LYS A 22 22.88 13.26 12.15
C LYS A 22 21.74 12.25 12.25
N VAL A 23 20.63 12.61 11.61
CA VAL A 23 19.45 11.77 11.47
C VAL A 23 19.12 11.59 9.99
N TYR A 24 18.48 10.47 9.64
CA TYR A 24 18.04 10.21 8.27
C TYR A 24 16.60 10.66 8.09
N LYS A 25 16.32 11.34 6.98
CA LYS A 25 14.95 11.68 6.56
C LYS A 25 14.32 10.48 5.86
N VAL A 26 13.14 10.10 6.30
CA VAL A 26 12.37 9.01 5.68
C VAL A 26 11.65 9.54 4.44
N VAL A 27 12.03 9.04 3.26
CA VAL A 27 11.47 9.48 1.97
C VAL A 27 10.29 8.61 1.52
N LYS A 28 10.18 7.38 2.04
CA LYS A 28 9.09 6.43 1.76
C LYS A 28 8.59 5.81 3.06
N ALA A 29 7.31 5.46 3.10
CA ALA A 29 6.70 4.78 4.25
C ALA A 29 7.50 3.52 4.62
N LEU A 30 8.16 3.56 5.79
CA LEU A 30 8.84 2.42 6.39
C LEU A 30 7.85 1.65 7.27
N TYR A 31 7.99 0.32 7.27
CA TYR A 31 7.22 -0.54 8.18
C TYR A 31 7.48 -0.12 9.64
N GLY A 32 6.44 -0.15 10.47
CA GLY A 32 6.51 0.32 11.86
C GLY A 32 6.25 1.83 12.07
N LEU A 33 6.17 2.64 11.01
CA LEU A 33 5.60 3.98 11.13
C LEU A 33 4.08 3.89 11.26
N HIS A 34 3.51 4.57 12.26
CA HIS A 34 2.05 4.65 12.46
C HIS A 34 1.31 5.12 11.19
N GLN A 35 1.97 5.93 10.35
CA GLN A 35 1.38 6.47 9.11
C GLN A 35 1.59 5.58 7.89
N ALA A 36 2.51 4.61 7.94
CA ALA A 36 2.85 3.79 6.78
C ALA A 36 1.66 2.98 6.22
N PRO A 37 0.83 2.31 7.05
CA PRO A 37 -0.33 1.57 6.56
C PRO A 37 -1.33 2.48 5.83
N ARG A 38 -1.54 3.70 6.35
CA ARG A 38 -2.44 4.68 5.74
C ARG A 38 -1.90 5.20 4.40
N ALA A 39 -0.64 5.61 4.37
CA ALA A 39 0.00 6.12 3.15
C ALA A 39 0.08 5.06 2.05
N TRP A 40 0.30 3.79 2.41
CA TRP A 40 0.23 2.66 1.49
C TRP A 40 -1.17 2.47 0.94
N TYR A 41 -2.17 2.39 1.83
CA TYR A 41 -3.56 2.22 1.43
C TYR A 41 -4.01 3.34 0.49
N GLU A 42 -3.74 4.61 0.81
CA GLU A 42 -4.09 5.76 -0.04
C GLU A 42 -3.43 5.71 -1.42
N THR A 43 -2.18 5.24 -1.49
CA THR A 43 -1.47 5.05 -2.77
C THR A 43 -2.14 3.96 -3.62
N LEU A 44 -2.42 2.79 -3.03
CA LEU A 44 -3.10 1.68 -3.70
C LEU A 44 -4.51 2.06 -4.15
N ALA A 45 -5.25 2.70 -3.26
CA ALA A 45 -6.57 3.26 -3.48
C ALA A 45 -6.61 4.16 -4.72
N THR A 46 -5.66 5.09 -4.81
CA THR A 46 -5.58 6.06 -5.91
C THR A 46 -5.30 5.34 -7.24
N TYR A 47 -4.32 4.43 -7.23
CA TYR A 47 -4.01 3.60 -8.39
C TYR A 47 -5.21 2.79 -8.90
N LEU A 48 -5.97 2.15 -7.99
CA LEU A 48 -7.16 1.38 -8.37
C LEU A 48 -8.23 2.27 -9.00
N LEU A 49 -8.48 3.46 -8.43
CA LEU A 49 -9.44 4.41 -8.97
C LEU A 49 -9.04 4.90 -10.37
N GLU A 50 -7.78 5.26 -10.58
CA GLU A 50 -7.23 5.67 -11.89
C GLU A 50 -7.35 4.56 -12.94
N ASN A 51 -7.23 3.30 -12.51
CA ASN A 51 -7.41 2.13 -13.37
C ASN A 51 -8.88 1.72 -13.55
N GLY A 52 -9.83 2.58 -13.17
CA GLY A 52 -11.26 2.40 -13.44
C GLY A 52 -11.97 1.44 -12.49
N PHE A 53 -11.38 1.13 -11.33
CA PHE A 53 -12.13 0.52 -10.24
C PHE A 53 -13.00 1.57 -9.55
N GLN A 54 -14.13 1.12 -9.02
CA GLN A 54 -15.00 1.93 -8.19
C GLN A 54 -14.92 1.44 -6.75
N ARG A 55 -14.63 2.36 -5.82
CA ARG A 55 -14.70 2.07 -4.38
C ARG A 55 -16.16 1.98 -3.93
N ARG A 56 -16.49 0.99 -3.11
CA ARG A 56 -17.84 0.88 -2.51
C ARG A 56 -18.07 2.02 -1.50
N LYS A 57 -19.29 2.56 -1.50
CA LYS A 57 -19.68 3.64 -0.56
C LYS A 57 -19.73 3.21 0.90
N ILE A 58 -20.11 1.95 1.14
CA ILE A 58 -20.29 1.39 2.49
C ILE A 58 -18.99 0.78 3.01
N ASP A 59 -18.21 0.17 2.13
CA ASP A 59 -16.95 -0.48 2.46
C ASP A 59 -15.82 0.17 1.64
N GLN A 60 -14.98 0.95 2.32
CA GLN A 60 -13.88 1.64 1.65
C GLN A 60 -12.79 0.68 1.19
N THR A 61 -12.71 -0.52 1.76
CA THR A 61 -11.69 -1.52 1.44
C THR A 61 -12.00 -2.34 0.19
N LEU A 62 -13.23 -2.27 -0.31
CA LEU A 62 -13.71 -3.04 -1.45
C LEU A 62 -13.81 -2.20 -2.72
N PHE A 63 -13.09 -2.62 -3.74
CA PHE A 63 -13.05 -2.02 -5.07
C PHE A 63 -13.63 -2.98 -6.10
N ILE A 64 -14.44 -2.45 -7.01
CA ILE A 64 -15.13 -3.25 -8.03
C ILE A 64 -14.90 -2.63 -9.39
N LYS A 65 -14.50 -3.44 -10.37
CA LYS A 65 -14.45 -3.07 -11.77
C LYS A 65 -15.30 -4.01 -12.58
N ARG A 66 -16.18 -3.47 -13.44
CA ARG A 66 -17.01 -4.27 -14.35
C ARG A 66 -16.49 -4.10 -15.76
N GLN A 67 -16.18 -5.20 -16.45
CA GLN A 67 -15.73 -5.19 -17.84
C GLN A 67 -16.39 -6.32 -18.62
N LYS A 68 -17.08 -6.00 -19.73
CA LYS A 68 -17.62 -6.97 -20.69
C LYS A 68 -18.46 -8.11 -20.07
N GLY A 69 -19.18 -7.83 -18.98
CA GLY A 69 -19.98 -8.82 -18.25
C GLY A 69 -19.25 -9.47 -17.07
N ASP A 70 -17.92 -9.36 -17.02
CA ASP A 70 -17.10 -9.82 -15.90
C ASP A 70 -16.97 -8.77 -14.79
N ILE A 71 -16.81 -9.26 -13.58
CA ILE A 71 -16.62 -8.45 -12.37
C ILE A 71 -15.25 -8.78 -11.81
N LEU A 72 -14.38 -7.79 -11.68
CA LEU A 72 -13.18 -7.82 -10.86
C LEU A 72 -13.46 -7.19 -9.50
N LEU A 73 -13.04 -7.85 -8.43
CA LEU A 73 -13.09 -7.41 -7.05
C LEU A 73 -11.65 -7.26 -6.55
N VAL A 74 -11.41 -6.24 -5.73
CA VAL A 74 -10.17 -6.09 -4.95
C VAL A 74 -10.59 -5.71 -3.55
N GLN A 75 -10.22 -6.52 -2.58
CA GLN A 75 -10.43 -6.25 -1.17
C GLN A 75 -9.09 -6.10 -0.47
N VAL A 76 -8.92 -5.02 0.27
CA VAL A 76 -7.66 -4.68 0.94
C VAL A 76 -7.86 -4.82 2.44
N TYR A 77 -7.04 -5.64 3.09
CA TYR A 77 -7.09 -5.83 4.54
C TYR A 77 -5.71 -5.71 5.16
N VAL A 78 -5.43 -4.55 5.75
CA VAL A 78 -4.13 -4.21 6.37
C VAL A 78 -2.96 -4.42 5.40
N ASP A 79 -2.30 -5.58 5.46
CA ASP A 79 -1.13 -5.94 4.65
C ASP A 79 -1.48 -6.93 3.51
N ASP A 80 -2.73 -7.39 3.45
CA ASP A 80 -3.21 -8.37 2.46
C ASP A 80 -4.09 -7.74 1.40
N ILE A 81 -3.97 -8.22 0.17
CA ILE A 81 -4.85 -7.88 -0.94
C ILE A 81 -5.46 -9.16 -1.49
N ILE A 82 -6.79 -9.19 -1.55
CA ILE A 82 -7.56 -10.28 -2.12
C ILE A 82 -8.15 -9.79 -3.43
N PHE A 83 -7.83 -10.46 -4.54
CA PHE A 83 -8.49 -10.21 -5.81
C PHE A 83 -9.74 -11.11 -5.91
N GLY A 84 -10.67 -10.81 -6.79
CA GLY A 84 -11.85 -11.63 -7.08
C GLY A 84 -12.23 -11.46 -8.54
N SER A 85 -12.68 -12.50 -9.23
CA SER A 85 -13.09 -12.39 -10.63
C SER A 85 -14.16 -13.41 -10.96
N THR A 86 -15.17 -13.00 -11.72
CA THR A 86 -16.17 -13.93 -12.29
C THR A 86 -15.62 -14.69 -13.50
N ASN A 87 -14.56 -14.15 -14.12
CA ASN A 87 -13.86 -14.82 -15.20
C ASN A 87 -12.89 -15.86 -14.61
N LYS A 88 -13.09 -17.13 -14.93
CA LYS A 88 -12.29 -18.24 -14.40
C LYS A 88 -10.84 -18.21 -14.87
N ASP A 89 -10.55 -17.56 -15.99
CA ASP A 89 -9.18 -17.39 -16.49
C ASP A 89 -8.40 -16.33 -15.70
N VAL A 90 -9.10 -15.52 -14.90
CA VAL A 90 -8.54 -14.49 -14.01
C VAL A 90 -8.45 -15.01 -12.55
N GLY A 91 -8.42 -16.34 -12.36
CA GLY A 91 -8.37 -17.01 -11.06
C GLY A 91 -7.39 -16.39 -10.05
N ILE A 92 -7.80 -16.36 -8.78
CA ILE A 92 -7.19 -15.58 -7.71
C ILE A 92 -6.46 -16.44 -6.69
N LEU A 93 -5.21 -16.08 -6.41
CA LEU A 93 -4.75 -15.60 -5.10
C LEU A 93 -3.34 -15.02 -5.29
N VAL A 94 -3.22 -13.69 -5.36
CA VAL A 94 -1.92 -13.03 -5.23
C VAL A 94 -1.88 -12.38 -3.86
N LEU A 95 -1.31 -13.09 -2.88
CA LEU A 95 -0.82 -12.48 -1.65
C LEU A 95 0.37 -11.61 -2.04
N MET A 96 0.11 -10.37 -2.44
CA MET A 96 1.16 -9.36 -2.58
C MET A 96 1.60 -8.98 -1.17
N ARG A 97 2.49 -9.78 -0.57
CA ARG A 97 3.20 -9.37 0.64
C ARG A 97 4.13 -8.24 0.23
N GLN A 98 3.90 -7.04 0.74
CA GLN A 98 4.85 -5.96 0.59
C GLN A 98 6.15 -6.38 1.28
N SER A 99 7.23 -6.61 0.52
CA SER A 99 8.54 -6.86 1.09
C SER A 99 9.13 -5.55 1.61
N GLU A 100 9.86 -5.65 2.70
CA GLU A 100 10.72 -4.59 3.28
C GLU A 100 11.70 -4.01 2.24
#